data_AF-A0A3M1ANG3-F1
#
_entry.id   AF-A0A3M1ANG3-F1
#
_cell.length_a   1.000
_cell.length_b   1.000
_cell.length_c   1.000
_cell.angle_alpha   90.00
_cell.angle_beta   90.00
_cell.angle_gamma   90.00
#
_symmetry.space_group_name_H-M   'P 1'
#
loop_
_entity.id
_entity.type
_entity.pdbx_description
1 polymer ?
#
loop_
_entity_poly.entity_id
_entity_poly.type
_entity_poly.pdbx_seq_one_letter_code
_entity_poly.pdbx_strand_id
1 'polypeptide(L)'
;METPAIKFDDVYGQERIKKFLLNAYTQNRLSHGYLFVGEEGVGKVAMALAFSKALLCTGSAPRPCGVCKSCKMFAARSHPNLKIIFPHPRSAKDQDIQAVLQSIYQQPYLVKKLWSAPNISIEDVRTLRREL
;
A
#
# COMPACT_ATOMS: atom_id res chain seq x y z
N MET A 1 5.93 10.36 -18.96
CA MET A 1 4.97 9.27 -18.68
C MET A 1 4.79 9.20 -17.17
N GLU A 2 3.88 10.04 -16.64
CA GLU A 2 3.66 10.18 -15.21
C GLU A 2 2.90 8.96 -14.69
N THR A 3 3.48 8.23 -13.74
CA THR A 3 2.81 7.07 -13.12
C THR A 3 1.75 7.60 -12.14
N PRO A 4 0.46 7.23 -12.27
CA PRO A 4 -0.57 7.77 -11.40
C PRO A 4 -0.42 7.16 -10.01
N ALA A 5 0.25 7.87 -9.12
CA ALA A 5 0.19 7.57 -7.71
C ALA A 5 -1.25 7.84 -7.24
N ILE A 6 -2.03 6.76 -7.10
CA ILE A 6 -3.45 6.73 -6.70
C ILE A 6 -3.73 7.82 -5.67
N LYS A 7 -4.62 8.76 -5.98
CA LYS A 7 -5.10 9.72 -4.99
C LYS A 7 -6.19 9.07 -4.16
N PHE A 8 -6.35 9.55 -2.93
CA PHE A 8 -7.37 9.07 -2.01
C PHE A 8 -8.79 9.17 -2.60
N ASP A 9 -9.05 10.23 -3.37
CA ASP A 9 -10.34 10.45 -4.03
C ASP A 9 -10.52 9.58 -5.29
N ASP A 10 -9.44 9.10 -5.91
CA ASP A 10 -9.46 8.26 -7.12
C ASP A 10 -9.81 6.79 -6.81
N VAL A 11 -9.86 6.40 -5.53
CA VAL A 11 -10.29 5.07 -5.15
C VAL A 11 -11.79 4.93 -5.41
N TYR A 12 -12.20 3.98 -6.23
CA TYR A 12 -13.60 3.83 -6.62
C TYR A 12 -14.46 3.39 -5.43
N GLY A 13 -15.54 4.15 -5.17
CA GLY A 13 -16.47 3.88 -4.07
C GLY A 13 -15.84 4.03 -2.67
N GLN A 14 -16.25 3.17 -1.74
CA GLN A 14 -15.73 3.12 -0.36
C GLN A 14 -15.90 4.43 0.44
N GLU A 15 -16.92 5.24 0.16
CA GLU A 15 -17.12 6.58 0.75
C GLU A 15 -17.14 6.58 2.29
N ARG A 16 -17.77 5.56 2.90
CA ARG A 16 -17.79 5.40 4.35
C ARG A 16 -16.38 5.21 4.92
N ILE A 17 -15.56 4.39 4.27
CA ILE A 17 -14.18 4.10 4.70
C ILE A 17 -13.28 5.32 4.46
N LYS A 18 -13.41 5.96 3.29
CA LYS A 18 -12.70 7.21 2.97
C LYS A 18 -12.93 8.26 4.05
N LYS A 19 -14.21 8.53 4.39
CA LYS A 19 -14.58 9.50 5.42
C LYS A 19 -14.05 9.10 6.80
N PHE A 20 -14.14 7.83 7.17
CA PHE A 20 -13.61 7.33 8.43
C PHE A 20 -12.10 7.56 8.56
N LEU A 21 -11.31 7.15 7.57
CA LEU A 21 -9.85 7.31 7.57
C LEU A 21 -9.44 8.78 7.52
N LEU A 22 -10.14 9.60 6.74
CA LEU A 22 -9.89 11.04 6.67
C LEU A 22 -10.13 11.70 8.03
N ASN A 23 -11.24 11.35 8.69
CA ASN A 23 -11.56 11.87 10.02
C ASN A 23 -10.56 11.40 11.08
N ALA A 24 -10.13 10.13 11.05
CA ALA A 24 -9.11 9.61 11.95
C ALA A 24 -7.79 10.39 11.78
N TYR A 25 -7.43 10.74 10.55
CA TYR A 25 -6.24 11.52 10.27
C TYR A 25 -6.37 12.99 10.72
N THR A 26 -7.47 13.67 10.38
CA THR A 26 -7.68 15.09 10.76
C THR A 26 -7.80 15.29 12.27
N GLN A 27 -8.39 14.33 12.99
CA GLN A 27 -8.53 14.37 14.43
C GLN A 27 -7.28 13.89 15.18
N ASN A 28 -6.21 13.51 14.46
CA ASN A 28 -5.00 12.92 15.03
C ASN A 28 -5.30 11.68 15.91
N ARG A 29 -6.26 10.86 15.48
CA ARG A 29 -6.71 9.63 16.16
C ARG A 29 -6.42 8.40 15.30
N LEU A 30 -5.17 8.26 14.86
CA LEU A 30 -4.73 7.13 14.05
C LEU A 30 -4.49 5.87 14.90
N SER A 31 -5.07 4.75 14.48
CA SER A 31 -4.72 3.42 15.01
C SER A 31 -3.33 2.99 14.54
N HIS A 32 -2.65 2.14 15.33
CA HIS A 32 -1.39 1.49 14.95
C HIS A 32 -1.55 0.49 13.80
N GLY A 33 -2.77 0.02 13.53
CA GLY A 33 -3.05 -0.95 12.49
C GLY A 33 -4.48 -0.87 11.96
N TYR A 34 -4.62 -1.14 10.66
CA TYR A 34 -5.90 -1.23 9.97
C TYR A 34 -5.98 -2.55 9.19
N LEU A 35 -7.09 -3.26 9.35
CA LEU A 35 -7.39 -4.47 8.60
C LEU A 35 -8.48 -4.17 7.57
N PHE A 36 -8.13 -4.24 6.29
CA PHE A 36 -9.09 -4.08 5.19
C PHE A 36 -9.67 -5.46 4.81
N VAL A 37 -10.98 -5.63 4.95
CA VAL A 37 -11.69 -6.89 4.67
C VAL A 37 -12.72 -6.68 3.57
N GLY A 38 -12.87 -7.67 2.68
CA GLY A 38 -13.84 -7.65 1.58
C GLY A 38 -13.41 -8.58 0.44
N GLU A 39 -14.26 -8.71 -0.56
CA GLU A 39 -14.02 -9.54 -1.75
C GLU A 39 -12.81 -9.07 -2.57
N GLU A 40 -12.31 -9.94 -3.44
CA GLU A 40 -11.25 -9.57 -4.39
C GLU A 40 -11.74 -8.49 -5.37
N GLY A 41 -10.89 -7.54 -5.74
CA GLY A 41 -11.28 -6.45 -6.64
C GLY A 41 -11.90 -5.21 -5.98
N VAL A 42 -12.37 -5.26 -4.73
CA VAL A 42 -13.07 -4.11 -4.08
C VAL A 42 -12.19 -2.90 -3.72
N GLY A 43 -10.89 -2.95 -4.05
CA GLY A 43 -9.95 -1.83 -3.84
C GLY A 43 -9.26 -1.79 -2.48
N LYS A 44 -9.11 -2.93 -1.78
CA LYS A 44 -8.44 -3.01 -0.46
C LYS A 44 -7.01 -2.46 -0.49
N VAL A 45 -6.21 -2.94 -1.44
CA VAL A 45 -4.80 -2.54 -1.60
C VAL A 45 -4.72 -1.10 -2.12
N ALA A 46 -5.59 -0.72 -3.06
CA ALA A 46 -5.70 0.65 -3.53
C ALA A 46 -5.96 1.65 -2.38
N MET A 47 -6.92 1.34 -1.50
CA MET A 47 -7.24 2.17 -0.34
C MET A 47 -6.07 2.24 0.65
N ALA A 48 -5.44 1.10 0.95
CA ALA A 48 -4.28 1.06 1.84
C ALA A 48 -3.13 1.94 1.32
N LEU A 49 -2.78 1.81 0.03
CA LEU A 49 -1.73 2.62 -0.60
C LEU A 49 -2.07 4.10 -0.64
N ALA A 50 -3.31 4.44 -1.00
CA ALA A 50 -3.75 5.83 -1.05
C ALA A 50 -3.72 6.49 0.35
N PHE A 51 -4.09 5.74 1.39
CA PHE A 51 -4.02 6.19 2.76
C PHE A 51 -2.56 6.33 3.25
N SER A 52 -1.69 5.36 2.97
CA SER A 52 -0.26 5.47 3.27
C SER A 52 0.37 6.69 2.60
N LYS A 53 0.01 7.00 1.35
CA LYS A 53 0.46 8.21 0.66
C LYS A 53 0.01 9.49 1.36
N ALA A 54 -1.23 9.52 1.86
CA ALA A 54 -1.76 10.65 2.62
C ALA A 54 -0.98 10.85 3.94
N LEU A 55 -0.70 9.76 4.66
CA LEU A 55 0.05 9.80 5.93
C LEU A 55 1.50 10.26 5.76
N LEU A 56 2.18 9.82 4.69
CA LEU A 56 3.58 10.16 4.44
C LEU A 56 3.74 11.55 3.81
N CYS A 57 2.66 12.17 3.34
CA CYS A 57 2.70 13.49 2.73
C CYS A 57 3.12 14.56 3.75
N THR A 58 4.16 15.33 3.44
CA THR A 58 4.65 16.44 4.28
C THR A 58 4.04 17.80 3.91
N GLY A 59 3.09 17.82 2.98
CA GLY A 59 2.45 19.04 2.50
C GLY A 59 1.12 19.29 3.19
N SER A 60 0.07 19.51 2.39
CA SER A 60 -1.31 19.60 2.89
C SER A 60 -1.77 18.24 3.42
N ALA A 61 -2.11 18.15 4.70
CA ALA A 61 -3.00 17.11 5.22
C ALA A 61 -4.46 17.59 5.10
N PRO A 62 -5.48 16.71 5.02
CA PRO A 62 -5.39 15.25 5.01
C PRO A 62 -5.23 14.63 3.61
N ARG A 63 -5.20 15.44 2.54
CA ARG A 63 -5.12 14.96 1.15
C ARG A 63 -3.70 15.10 0.59
N PRO A 64 -3.12 14.05 -0.03
CA PRO A 64 -1.74 14.10 -0.50
C PRO A 64 -1.57 15.17 -1.59
N CYS A 65 -0.60 16.08 -1.41
CA CYS A 65 -0.42 17.23 -2.30
C CYS A 65 0.14 16.87 -3.68
N GLY A 66 0.77 15.69 -3.82
CA GLY A 66 1.36 15.22 -5.07
C GLY A 66 2.68 15.91 -5.48
N VAL A 67 3.00 17.08 -4.91
CA VAL A 67 4.15 17.90 -5.34
C VAL A 67 5.34 17.85 -4.38
N CYS A 68 5.15 17.45 -3.11
CA CYS A 68 6.23 17.40 -2.14
C CYS A 68 7.22 16.26 -2.44
N LYS A 69 8.44 16.36 -1.88
CA LYS A 69 9.50 15.33 -2.06
C LYS A 69 9.00 13.93 -1.68
N SER A 70 8.30 13.81 -0.55
CA SER A 70 7.70 12.54 -0.11
C SER A 70 6.72 11.97 -1.14
N CYS A 71 5.77 12.79 -1.64
CA CYS A 71 4.82 12.36 -2.67
C CYS A 71 5.51 11.91 -3.97
N LYS A 72 6.58 12.61 -4.38
CA LYS A 72 7.38 12.23 -5.56
C LYS A 72 8.11 10.91 -5.34
N MET A 73 8.71 10.69 -4.17
CA MET A 73 9.36 9.43 -3.82
C MET A 73 8.36 8.26 -3.73
N PHE A 74 7.15 8.52 -3.21
CA PHE A 74 6.07 7.54 -3.20
C PHE A 74 5.67 7.14 -4.62
N ALA A 75 5.48 8.12 -5.52
CA ALA A 75 5.18 7.85 -6.93
C ALA A 75 6.31 7.10 -7.65
N ALA A 76 7.57 7.37 -7.26
CA ALA A 76 8.74 6.67 -7.76
C ALA A 76 8.98 5.29 -7.10
N ARG A 77 8.12 4.85 -6.17
CA ARG A 77 8.20 3.55 -5.46
C ARG A 77 9.47 3.36 -4.63
N SER A 78 10.11 4.46 -4.22
CA SER A 78 11.39 4.46 -3.49
C SER A 78 11.31 5.18 -2.14
N HIS A 79 10.10 5.30 -1.59
CA HIS A 79 9.92 5.98 -0.31
C HIS A 79 10.47 5.10 0.84
N PRO A 80 11.44 5.58 1.64
CA PRO A 80 12.09 4.76 2.67
C PRO A 80 11.12 4.27 3.76
N ASN A 81 10.07 5.04 4.05
CA ASN A 81 9.06 4.71 5.05
C ASN A 81 7.85 3.94 4.48
N LEU A 82 7.94 3.40 3.25
CA LEU A 82 6.92 2.52 2.68
C LEU A 82 7.52 1.13 2.48
N LYS A 83 7.03 0.16 3.26
CA LYS A 83 7.41 -1.25 3.11
C LYS A 83 6.18 -2.05 2.65
N ILE A 84 6.31 -2.80 1.56
CA ILE A 84 5.29 -3.73 1.08
C ILE A 84 5.78 -5.14 1.37
N ILE A 85 5.02 -5.88 2.17
CA ILE A 85 5.36 -7.24 2.60
C ILE A 85 4.28 -8.17 2.10
N PHE A 86 4.68 -9.24 1.43
CA PHE A 86 3.79 -10.31 0.98
C PHE A 86 4.53 -11.65 1.05
N PRO A 87 3.79 -12.75 1.25
CA PRO A 87 4.40 -14.08 1.29
C PRO A 87 4.79 -14.49 -0.13
N HIS A 88 6.01 -15.01 -0.29
CA HIS A 88 6.49 -15.63 -1.54
C HIS A 88 7.23 -16.93 -1.19
N PRO A 89 7.28 -17.92 -2.11
CA PRO A 89 8.07 -19.12 -1.88
C PRO A 89 9.57 -18.80 -1.86
N ARG A 90 10.36 -19.59 -1.12
CA ARG A 90 11.82 -19.42 -1.07
C ARG A 90 12.51 -19.61 -2.43
N SER A 91 11.91 -20.42 -3.29
CA SER A 91 12.35 -20.66 -4.67
C SER A 91 11.83 -19.62 -5.68
N ALA A 92 11.13 -18.57 -5.22
CA ALA A 92 10.68 -17.50 -6.10
C ALA A 92 11.88 -16.84 -6.78
N LYS A 93 11.76 -16.61 -8.09
CA LYS A 93 12.75 -15.83 -8.82
C LYS A 93 12.53 -14.35 -8.53
N ASP A 94 13.60 -13.57 -8.50
CA ASP A 94 13.51 -12.12 -8.31
C ASP A 94 12.59 -11.46 -9.34
N GLN A 95 12.57 -11.97 -10.57
CA GLN A 95 11.67 -11.50 -11.63
C GLN A 95 10.19 -11.65 -11.26
N ASP A 96 9.82 -12.75 -10.60
CA ASP A 96 8.44 -13.00 -10.18
C ASP A 96 8.04 -12.06 -9.02
N ILE A 97 8.95 -11.85 -8.07
CA ILE A 97 8.77 -10.91 -6.95
C ILE A 97 8.55 -9.49 -7.49
N GLN A 98 9.39 -9.05 -8.43
CA GLN A 98 9.25 -7.75 -9.08
C GLN A 98 7.95 -7.64 -9.88
N ALA A 99 7.51 -8.71 -10.54
CA ALA A 99 6.24 -8.73 -11.26
C ALA A 99 5.03 -8.54 -10.32
N VAL A 100 5.05 -9.14 -9.13
CA VAL A 100 3.99 -8.92 -8.12
C VAL A 100 4.02 -7.48 -7.63
N LEU A 101 5.19 -6.96 -7.24
CA LEU A 101 5.33 -5.56 -6.84
C LEU A 101 4.81 -4.61 -7.92
N GLN A 102 5.20 -4.85 -9.17
CA GLN A 102 4.74 -4.05 -10.31
C GLN A 102 3.22 -4.10 -10.49
N SER A 103 2.60 -5.27 -10.28
CA SER A 103 1.14 -5.41 -10.35
C SER A 103 0.43 -4.56 -9.28
N ILE A 104 0.98 -4.50 -8.06
CA ILE A 104 0.43 -3.69 -6.96
C ILE A 104 0.37 -2.21 -7.33
N TYR A 105 1.42 -1.70 -7.99
CA TYR A 105 1.49 -0.29 -8.39
C TYR A 105 0.68 0.03 -9.65
N GLN A 106 0.65 -0.87 -10.63
CA GLN A 106 -0.05 -0.63 -11.91
C GLN A 106 -1.56 -0.88 -11.80
N GLN A 107 -1.95 -1.93 -11.09
CA GLN A 107 -3.34 -2.38 -10.97
C GLN A 107 -3.64 -2.75 -9.50
N PRO A 108 -3.77 -1.75 -8.61
CA PRO A 108 -3.97 -1.95 -7.18
C PRO A 108 -5.32 -2.62 -6.81
N TYR A 109 -6.24 -2.73 -7.77
CA TYR A 109 -7.50 -3.47 -7.61
C TYR A 109 -7.33 -4.97 -7.88
N LEU A 110 -6.38 -5.34 -8.73
CA LEU A 110 -6.15 -6.71 -9.18
C LEU A 110 -4.66 -7.06 -9.04
N VAL A 111 -4.27 -7.42 -7.82
CA VAL A 111 -2.90 -7.87 -7.55
C VAL A 111 -2.70 -9.25 -8.16
N LYS A 112 -1.66 -9.40 -8.98
CA LYS A 112 -1.36 -10.67 -9.64
C LYS A 112 -0.93 -11.70 -8.59
N LYS A 113 -1.71 -12.78 -8.46
CA LYS A 113 -1.33 -13.94 -7.65
C LYS A 113 -0.52 -14.90 -8.52
N LEU A 114 0.80 -14.92 -8.32
CA LEU A 114 1.69 -15.80 -9.07
C LEU A 114 1.82 -17.21 -8.45
N TRP A 115 1.33 -17.41 -7.23
CA TRP A 115 1.48 -18.64 -6.46
C TRP A 115 0.17 -19.01 -5.75
N SER A 116 -0.11 -20.31 -5.67
CA SER A 116 -1.37 -20.82 -5.09
C SER A 116 -1.30 -21.05 -3.57
N ALA A 117 -0.10 -21.19 -3.00
CA ALA A 117 0.11 -21.42 -1.57
C ALA A 117 1.52 -21.00 -1.13
N PRO A 118 1.75 -19.70 -0.86
CA PRO A 118 3.05 -19.22 -0.42
C PRO A 118 3.19 -19.49 1.08
N ASN A 119 4.01 -20.46 1.45
CA ASN A 119 4.36 -20.70 2.85
C ASN A 119 5.51 -19.76 3.21
N ILE A 120 5.29 -18.85 4.17
CA ILE A 120 6.38 -18.10 4.80
C ILE A 120 6.94 -18.92 5.96
N SER A 121 8.25 -19.12 6.02
CA SER A 121 8.85 -19.86 7.13
C SER A 121 8.72 -19.07 8.43
N ILE A 122 8.68 -19.77 9.57
CA ILE A 122 8.61 -19.10 10.89
C ILE A 122 9.88 -18.25 11.11
N GLU A 123 11.02 -18.69 10.59
CA GLU A 123 12.28 -17.95 10.61
C GLU A 123 12.16 -16.61 9.87
N ASP A 124 11.58 -16.59 8.67
CA ASP A 124 11.37 -15.36 7.89
C ASP A 124 10.42 -14.40 8.62
N VAL A 125 9.34 -14.92 9.22
CA VAL A 125 8.44 -14.12 10.06
C VAL A 125 9.17 -13.49 11.25
N ARG A 126 10.06 -14.24 11.90
CA ARG A 126 10.86 -13.76 13.05
C ARG A 126 11.91 -12.73 12.64
N THR A 127 12.48 -12.84 11.44
CA THR A 127 13.42 -11.84 10.90
C THR A 127 12.68 -10.54 10.58
N LEU A 128 11.55 -10.62 9.89
CA LEU A 128 10.71 -9.45 9.59
C LEU A 128 10.26 -8.71 10.87
N ARG A 129 9.92 -9.43 11.94
CA ARG A 129 9.59 -8.83 13.25
C ARG A 129 10.74 -8.08 13.92
N ARG A 130 12.00 -8.37 13.56
CA ARG A 130 13.18 -7.70 14.13
C ARG A 130 13.61 -6.46 13.35
N GLU A 131 13.23 -6.37 12.08
CA GLU A 131 13.58 -5.27 11.16
C GLU A 131 12.50 -4.17 11.05
N LEU A 132 11.37 -4.37 11.73
CA LEU A 132 10.25 -3.43 11.86
C LEU A 132 10.25 -2.81 13.26
#